data_AF-A0A850BYW6-F1
#
_entry.id   AF-A0A850BYW6-F1
#
_cell.length_a   1.000
_cell.length_b   1.000
_cell.length_c   1.000
_cell.angle_alpha   90.00
_cell.angle_beta   90.00
_cell.angle_gamma   90.00
#
_symmetry.space_group_name_H-M   'P 1'
#
loop_
_entity.id
_entity.type
_entity.pdbx_description
1 polymer ?
#
loop_
_entity_poly.entity_id
_entity_poly.type
_entity_poly.pdbx_seq_one_letter_code
_entity_poly.pdbx_strand_id
1 'polypeptide(L)' 'MGLLLLVRHGQASFGADDYDVLSETGWEQARLLGRWLAERRVTPTAVVQGGMRRHRET' A
#
# COMPACT_ATOMS: atom_id res chain seq x y z
N MET A 1 12.01 -18.34 -12.75
CA MET A 1 12.52 -17.35 -11.78
C MET A 1 11.33 -16.54 -11.28
N GLY A 2 11.14 -16.40 -9.97
CA GLY A 2 10.01 -15.68 -9.38
C GLY A 2 10.48 -14.39 -8.69
N LEU A 3 9.62 -13.38 -8.65
CA LEU A 3 9.83 -12.12 -7.93
C LEU A 3 8.72 -11.96 -6.90
N LEU A 4 9.08 -11.76 -5.63
CA LEU A 4 8.16 -11.39 -4.57
C LEU A 4 8.44 -9.95 -4.15
N LEU A 5 7.46 -9.07 -4.35
CA LEU A 5 7.52 -7.69 -3.88
C LEU A 5 6.79 -7.60 -2.54
N LEU A 6 7.53 -7.21 -1.50
CA LEU A 6 6.97 -6.98 -0.16
C LEU A 6 6.82 -5.47 0.04
N VAL A 7 5.59 -5.05 0.31
CA VAL A 7 5.26 -3.64 0.55
C VAL A 7 4.56 -3.54 1.90
N ARG A 8 5.05 -2.65 2.76
CA ARG A 8 4.33 -2.25 3.95
C ARG A 8 3.22 -1.27 3.56
N HIS A 9 2.09 -1.31 4.26
CA HIS A 9 1.05 -0.29 4.10
C HIS A 9 1.61 1.14 4.27
N GLY A 10 0.97 2.10 3.60
CA GLY A 10 1.27 3.52 3.77
C GLY A 10 1.09 3.95 5.24
N GLN A 11 1.63 5.10 5.62
CA GLN A 11 1.55 5.60 6.98
C GLN A 11 0.10 5.60 7.50
N ALA A 12 -0.13 4.99 8.65
CA ALA A 12 -1.43 5.04 9.33
C ALA A 12 -1.66 6.40 10.00
N SER A 13 -2.92 6.73 10.27
CA SER A 13 -3.33 7.90 11.06
C SER A 13 -3.06 7.69 12.55
N PHE A 14 -1.81 7.83 12.95
CA PHE A 14 -1.41 7.71 14.35
C PHE A 14 -2.11 8.75 15.23
N GLY A 15 -2.78 8.30 16.29
CA GLY A 15 -3.50 9.18 17.23
C GLY A 15 -4.88 9.66 16.76
N ALA A 16 -5.36 9.21 15.60
CA ALA A 16 -6.75 9.44 15.18
C ALA A 16 -7.72 8.46 15.85
N ASP A 17 -9.00 8.84 15.92
CA ASP A 17 -10.07 8.01 16.48
C ASP A 17 -10.19 6.65 15.78
N ASP A 18 -9.95 6.63 14.46
CA ASP A 18 -9.77 5.41 13.68
C ASP A 18 -8.29 5.28 13.27
N TYR A 19 -7.55 4.48 14.04
CA TYR A 19 -6.15 4.18 13.72
C TYR A 19 -6.00 3.32 12.46
N ASP A 20 -7.03 2.55 12.07
CA ASP A 20 -6.92 1.61 10.95
C ASP A 20 -7.18 2.25 9.58
N VAL A 21 -6.81 3.52 9.43
CA VAL A 21 -6.87 4.24 8.15
C VAL A 21 -5.50 4.80 7.80
N LEU A 22 -5.26 4.99 6.51
CA LEU A 22 -4.12 5.77 6.05
C LEU A 22 -4.27 7.24 6.47
N SER A 23 -3.15 7.85 6.85
CA SER A 23 -3.05 9.30 6.94
C SER A 23 -3.02 9.92 5.54
N GLU A 24 -3.14 11.24 5.45
CA GLU A 24 -2.95 11.95 4.18
C GLU A 24 -1.59 11.62 3.53
N THR A 25 -0.53 11.52 4.34
CA THR A 25 0.79 11.06 3.89
C THR A 25 0.75 9.60 3.42
N GLY A 26 0.05 8.72 4.14
CA GLY A 26 -0.11 7.31 3.74
C GLY A 26 -0.80 7.16 2.39
N TRP A 27 -1.82 7.97 2.12
CA TRP A 27 -2.47 8.02 0.81
C TRP A 27 -1.52 8.47 -0.29
N GLU A 28 -0.69 9.47 -0.06
CA GLU A 28 0.28 9.89 -1.08
C GLU A 28 1.38 8.85 -1.31
N GLN A 29 1.83 8.17 -0.25
CA GLN A 29 2.75 7.04 -0.37
C GLN A 29 2.17 5.91 -1.23
N ALA A 30 0.90 5.55 -1.03
CA ALA A 30 0.19 4.56 -1.83
C ALA A 30 0.11 4.95 -3.31
N ARG A 31 -0.24 6.22 -3.60
CA ARG A 31 -0.26 6.74 -4.98
C ARG A 31 1.11 6.72 -5.64
N LEU A 32 2.16 7.13 -4.92
CA LEU A 32 3.54 7.09 -5.41
C LEU A 32 3.98 5.66 -5.72
N LEU A 33 3.66 4.70 -4.84
CA LEU A 33 3.93 3.29 -5.07
C LEU A 33 3.23 2.79 -6.34
N GLY A 34 1.94 3.10 -6.50
CA GLY A 34 1.16 2.73 -7.69
C GLY A 34 1.79 3.27 -8.98
N ARG A 35 2.20 4.54 -8.99
CA ARG A 35 2.93 5.15 -10.13
C ARG A 35 4.24 4.43 -10.42
N TRP A 36 5.05 4.17 -9.39
CA TRP A 36 6.34 3.50 -9.54
C TRP A 36 6.22 2.08 -10.09
N LEU A 37 5.19 1.32 -9.66
CA LEU A 37 4.89 -0.02 -10.16
C LEU A 37 4.45 0.00 -11.62
N ALA A 38 3.59 0.96 -11.98
CA ALA A 38 3.11 1.13 -13.35
C ALA A 38 4.23 1.53 -14.33
N GLU A 39 5.09 2.48 -13.94
CA GLU A 39 6.27 2.90 -14.72
C GLU A 39 7.21 1.72 -15.01
N ARG A 40 7.34 0.80 -14.06
CA ARG A 40 8.14 -0.43 -14.19
C ARG A 40 7.41 -1.58 -14.85
N ARG A 41 6.16 -1.37 -15.27
CA ARG A 41 5.28 -2.38 -15.89
C ARG A 41 5.19 -3.65 -15.06
N VAL A 42 5.13 -3.49 -13.72
CA VAL A 42 4.97 -4.63 -12.82
C VAL A 42 3.58 -5.24 -13.05
N THR A 43 3.55 -6.51 -13.43
CA THR A 43 2.34 -7.29 -13.70
C THR A 43 2.31 -8.52 -12.79
N PRO A 44 1.80 -8.39 -11.55
CA PRO A 44 1.83 -9.48 -10.60
C PRO A 44 0.82 -10.57 -10.99
N THR A 45 1.24 -11.84 -10.93
CA THR A 45 0.33 -12.98 -11.09
C THR A 45 -0.67 -13.10 -9.94
N ALA A 46 -0.30 -12.61 -8.76
CA ALA A 46 -1.17 -12.55 -7.58
C ALA A 46 -0.81 -11.33 -6.74
N VAL A 47 -1.84 -10.74 -6.12
CA VAL A 47 -1.71 -9.69 -5.10
C VAL A 47 -2.36 -10.21 -3.82
N VAL A 48 -1.64 -10.12 -2.71
CA VAL A 48 -2.11 -10.56 -1.39
C VAL A 48 -1.92 -9.41 -0.41
N GLN A 49 -2.91 -9.21 0.45
CA GLN A 49 -2.89 -8.24 1.53
C GLN A 49 -3.41 -8.89 2.82
N GLY A 50 -3.24 -8.22 3.96
CA GLY A 50 -3.91 -8.62 5.21
C GLY A 50 -5.23 -7.85 5.42
N GLY A 51 -6.12 -8.33 6.29
CA GLY A 51 -7.49 -7.81 6.42
C GLY A 51 -7.70 -6.39 6.98
N MET A 52 -6.64 -5.66 7.35
CA MET A 52 -6.76 -4.30 7.90
C MET A 52 -7.11 -3.29 6.82
N ARG A 53 -7.87 -2.25 7.16
CA ARG A 53 -8.34 -1.25 6.19
C ARG A 53 -7.18 -0.49 5.55
N ARG A 54 -6.17 -0.10 6.33
CA ARG A 54 -4.94 0.52 5.79
C ARG A 54 -4.16 -0.35 4.78
N HIS A 55 -4.31 -1.67 4.84
CA HIS A 55 -3.74 -2.57 3.82
C HIS A 55 -4.51 -2.52 2.49
N ARG A 56 -5.84 -2.35 2.55
CA ARG A 56 -6.69 -2.23 1.36
C ARG A 56 -6.57 -0.85 0.72
N GLU A 57 -6.30 0.18 1.52
CA GLU A 57 -6.15 1.57 1.06
C GLU A 57 -4.78 1.85 0.40
N THR A 58 -3.78 0.99 0.64
CA THR A 58 -2.44 1.10 0.02
C THR A 58 -2.45 0.48 -1.38
#